data_AF-A0A3V4QKW6-F1
#
_entry.id   AF-A0A3V4QKW6-F1
#
_cell.length_a   1.000
_cell.length_b   1.000
_cell.length_c   1.000
_cell.angle_alpha   90.00
_cell.angle_beta   90.00
_cell.angle_gamma   90.00
#
_symmetry.space_group_name_H-M   'P 1'
#
loop_
_entity.id
_entity.type
_entity.pdbx_description
1 polymer ?
#
loop_
_entity_poly.entity_id
_entity_poly.type
_entity_poly.pdbx_seq_one_letter_code
_entity_poly.pdbx_strand_id
1 'polypeptide(L)'
;MFYRDLFQVFGPDPLYKEEEGIVILREQYGIEAPEQIFKQIYCGLSNNSEFQTLYGHLNLKSLKWDLVRLKTAEFTKFGRNATYPDYMLEISEDFNACGSKFCIDAREEVANHWLKFGTWAEPPMFIERSLIIPGESGLHLMEGHTRLGTLLGAIKYKFVQLADTHELYIASQK
;
A
#
# COMPACT_ATOMS: atom_id res chain seq x y z
N MET A 1 -12.27 -11.00 -13.93
CA MET A 1 -12.90 -10.37 -12.76
C MET A 1 -12.24 -9.02 -12.59
N PHE A 2 -13.04 -7.96 -12.56
CA PHE A 2 -12.54 -6.61 -12.34
C PHE A 2 -12.51 -6.30 -10.84
N TYR A 3 -11.68 -5.33 -10.42
CA TYR A 3 -11.63 -4.90 -9.02
C TYR A 3 -13.02 -4.48 -8.50
N ARG A 4 -13.86 -3.87 -9.36
CA ARG A 4 -15.23 -3.48 -8.98
C ARG A 4 -16.13 -4.64 -8.59
N ASP A 5 -15.82 -5.84 -9.06
CA ASP A 5 -16.61 -7.05 -8.78
C ASP A 5 -16.31 -7.61 -7.39
N LEU A 6 -15.23 -7.15 -6.72
CA LEU A 6 -14.84 -7.62 -5.39
C LEU A 6 -15.92 -7.37 -4.33
N PHE A 7 -16.70 -6.29 -4.47
CA PHE A 7 -17.83 -6.01 -3.58
C PHE A 7 -18.88 -7.15 -3.61
N GLN A 8 -19.04 -7.85 -4.73
CA GLN A 8 -19.98 -8.98 -4.81
C GLN A 8 -19.46 -10.22 -4.05
N VAL A 9 -18.14 -10.34 -3.90
CA VAL A 9 -17.51 -11.45 -3.15
C VAL A 9 -17.50 -11.15 -1.66
N PHE A 10 -17.03 -9.98 -1.26
CA PHE A 10 -16.82 -9.65 0.14
C PHE A 10 -18.02 -8.95 0.81
N GLY A 11 -18.89 -8.31 0.03
CA GLY A 11 -20.07 -7.61 0.54
C GLY A 11 -19.73 -6.30 1.28
N PRO A 12 -20.68 -5.78 2.08
CA PRO A 12 -20.52 -4.50 2.76
C PRO A 12 -19.52 -4.54 3.92
N ASP A 13 -19.29 -5.72 4.50
CA ASP A 13 -18.38 -5.93 5.63
C ASP A 13 -17.30 -6.97 5.28
N PRO A 14 -16.29 -6.55 4.51
CA PRO A 14 -15.39 -7.48 3.85
C PRO A 14 -14.49 -8.26 4.81
N LEU A 15 -14.15 -7.69 5.96
CA LEU A 15 -13.23 -8.28 6.93
C LEU A 15 -13.79 -9.56 7.58
N TYR A 16 -15.11 -9.66 7.75
CA TYR A 16 -15.74 -10.89 8.27
C TYR A 16 -15.78 -12.03 7.24
N LYS A 17 -15.49 -11.72 5.97
CA LYS A 17 -15.47 -12.69 4.86
C LYS A 17 -14.08 -12.86 4.26
N GLU A 18 -13.03 -12.44 4.96
CA GLU A 18 -11.66 -12.46 4.42
C GLU A 18 -11.29 -13.87 3.92
N GLU A 19 -11.35 -14.89 4.78
CA GLU A 19 -10.94 -16.25 4.43
C GLU A 19 -11.79 -16.83 3.28
N GLU A 20 -13.11 -16.77 3.40
CA GLU A 20 -14.04 -17.28 2.38
C GLU A 20 -13.85 -16.57 1.03
N GLY A 21 -13.75 -15.24 1.05
CA GLY A 21 -13.58 -14.45 -0.15
C GLY A 21 -12.23 -14.69 -0.83
N ILE A 22 -11.15 -14.85 -0.07
CA ILE A 22 -9.84 -15.22 -0.62
C ILE A 22 -9.90 -16.59 -1.31
N VAL A 23 -10.56 -17.58 -0.70
CA VAL A 23 -10.78 -18.90 -1.31
C VAL A 23 -11.56 -18.77 -2.62
N ILE A 24 -12.66 -18.01 -2.63
CA ILE A 24 -13.45 -17.76 -3.86
C ILE A 24 -12.58 -17.14 -4.95
N LEU A 25 -11.80 -16.09 -4.63
CA LEU A 25 -10.96 -15.42 -5.61
C LEU A 25 -9.89 -16.36 -6.20
N ARG A 26 -9.26 -17.20 -5.37
CA ARG A 26 -8.23 -18.14 -5.82
C ARG A 26 -8.83 -19.29 -6.63
N GLU A 27 -9.84 -19.97 -6.08
CA GLU A 27 -10.32 -21.24 -6.63
C GLU A 27 -11.30 -21.05 -7.78
N GLN A 28 -12.25 -20.10 -7.65
CA GLN A 28 -13.28 -19.89 -8.67
C GLN A 28 -12.81 -18.90 -9.73
N TYR A 29 -12.14 -17.83 -9.31
CA TYR A 29 -11.68 -16.79 -10.21
C TYR A 29 -10.23 -16.93 -10.63
N GLY A 30 -9.44 -17.89 -10.12
CA GLY A 30 -8.03 -18.06 -10.54
C GLY A 30 -7.19 -16.80 -10.36
N ILE A 31 -7.48 -15.99 -9.34
CA ILE A 31 -6.71 -14.79 -9.02
C ILE A 31 -5.48 -15.19 -8.21
N GLU A 32 -4.32 -14.71 -8.63
CA GLU A 32 -3.04 -14.94 -7.98
C GLU A 32 -2.44 -13.62 -7.51
N ALA A 33 -2.11 -13.55 -6.22
CA ALA A 33 -1.39 -12.44 -5.62
C ALA A 33 -0.75 -12.91 -4.29
N PRO A 34 0.24 -12.16 -3.77
CA PRO A 34 0.71 -12.33 -2.40
C PRO A 34 -0.44 -12.17 -1.41
N GLU A 35 -0.34 -12.86 -0.27
CA GLU A 35 -1.39 -12.87 0.75
C GLU A 35 -1.76 -11.46 1.24
N GLN A 36 -0.77 -10.58 1.33
CA GLN A 36 -0.96 -9.22 1.82
C GLN A 36 -1.75 -8.35 0.84
N ILE A 37 -1.70 -8.65 -0.47
CA ILE A 37 -2.55 -8.00 -1.47
C ILE A 37 -4.00 -8.43 -1.28
N PHE A 38 -4.23 -9.73 -1.05
CA PHE A 38 -5.56 -10.23 -0.77
C PHE A 38 -6.17 -9.54 0.45
N LYS A 39 -5.43 -9.46 1.55
CA LYS A 39 -5.91 -8.89 2.81
C LYS A 39 -6.11 -7.37 2.74
N GLN A 40 -5.08 -6.63 2.34
CA GLN A 40 -5.10 -5.17 2.45
C GLN A 40 -5.79 -4.49 1.27
N ILE A 41 -5.68 -5.04 0.06
CA ILE A 41 -6.20 -4.39 -1.16
C ILE A 41 -7.51 -5.02 -1.62
N TYR A 42 -7.54 -6.35 -1.83
CA TYR A 42 -8.71 -6.99 -2.42
C TYR A 42 -9.85 -7.16 -1.42
N CYS A 43 -9.55 -7.54 -0.17
CA CYS A 43 -10.54 -7.64 0.90
C CYS A 43 -10.74 -6.26 1.55
N GLY A 44 -9.69 -5.74 2.20
CA GLY A 44 -9.77 -4.58 3.08
C GLY A 44 -10.23 -3.27 2.45
N LEU A 45 -10.15 -3.15 1.12
CA LEU A 45 -10.52 -1.92 0.39
C LEU A 45 -11.58 -2.17 -0.70
N SER A 46 -12.16 -3.37 -0.76
CA SER A 46 -13.20 -3.74 -1.75
C SER A 46 -14.44 -2.84 -1.72
N ASN A 47 -14.82 -2.29 -0.57
CA ASN A 47 -15.97 -1.41 -0.41
C ASN A 47 -15.59 0.09 -0.34
N ASN A 48 -14.30 0.42 -0.46
CA ASN A 48 -13.83 1.80 -0.39
C ASN A 48 -14.13 2.54 -1.71
N SER A 49 -14.85 3.65 -1.64
CA SER A 49 -15.32 4.38 -2.83
C SER A 49 -14.20 4.97 -3.68
N GLU A 50 -13.12 5.43 -3.05
CA GLU A 50 -11.96 5.97 -3.77
C GLU A 50 -11.25 4.86 -4.55
N PHE A 51 -11.06 3.70 -3.91
CA PHE A 51 -10.49 2.52 -4.57
C PHE A 51 -11.38 2.02 -5.71
N GLN A 52 -12.69 2.00 -5.51
CA GLN A 52 -13.64 1.65 -6.56
C GLN A 52 -13.56 2.60 -7.76
N THR A 53 -13.37 3.90 -7.49
CA THR A 53 -13.25 4.93 -8.52
C THR A 53 -11.94 4.80 -9.30
N LEU A 54 -10.80 4.64 -8.60
CA LEU A 54 -9.47 4.61 -9.21
C LEU A 54 -9.12 3.27 -9.85
N TYR A 55 -9.56 2.16 -9.26
CA TYR A 55 -9.07 0.81 -9.60
C TYR A 55 -10.17 -0.13 -10.11
N GLY A 56 -11.44 0.28 -10.04
CA GLY A 56 -12.58 -0.57 -10.40
C GLY A 56 -12.51 -1.19 -11.79
N HIS A 57 -11.82 -0.54 -12.73
CA HIS A 57 -11.61 -1.01 -14.11
C HIS A 57 -10.48 -2.03 -14.27
N LEU A 58 -9.64 -2.25 -13.26
CA LEU A 58 -8.51 -3.18 -13.34
C LEU A 58 -8.98 -4.63 -13.42
N ASN A 59 -8.51 -5.36 -14.42
CA ASN A 59 -8.75 -6.81 -14.50
C ASN A 59 -7.73 -7.55 -13.63
N LEU A 60 -8.17 -8.12 -12.51
CA LEU A 60 -7.28 -8.72 -11.53
C LEU A 60 -6.50 -9.93 -12.08
N LYS A 61 -7.05 -10.65 -13.07
CA LYS A 61 -6.35 -11.77 -13.72
C LYS A 61 -5.11 -11.34 -14.48
N SER A 62 -5.09 -10.11 -14.99
CA SER A 62 -3.99 -9.58 -15.80
C SER A 62 -2.94 -8.84 -14.98
N LEU A 63 -3.15 -8.71 -13.66
CA LEU A 63 -2.18 -8.08 -12.77
C LEU A 63 -1.15 -9.10 -12.27
N LYS A 64 0.12 -8.73 -12.34
CA LYS A 64 1.22 -9.40 -11.67
C LYS A 64 1.66 -8.56 -10.48
N TRP A 65 1.87 -9.19 -9.34
CA TRP A 65 2.40 -8.55 -8.13
C TRP A 65 3.81 -9.06 -7.85
N ASP A 66 4.78 -8.16 -7.88
CA ASP A 66 6.18 -8.45 -7.54
C ASP A 66 6.55 -7.77 -6.23
N LEU A 67 7.25 -8.50 -5.34
CA LEU A 67 7.93 -7.91 -4.19
C LEU A 67 9.32 -7.46 -4.65
N VAL A 68 9.54 -6.15 -4.67
CA VAL A 68 10.82 -5.56 -5.10
C VAL A 68 11.45 -4.77 -3.97
N ARG A 69 12.72 -4.42 -4.13
CA ARG A 69 13.48 -3.65 -3.16
C ARG A 69 14.09 -2.41 -3.81
N LEU A 70 13.80 -1.24 -3.25
CA LEU A 70 14.32 0.05 -3.72
C LEU A 70 15.21 0.69 -2.67
N LYS A 71 16.17 1.51 -3.12
CA LYS A 71 16.99 2.33 -2.22
C LYS A 71 16.16 3.45 -1.61
N THR A 72 16.47 3.85 -0.39
CA THR A 72 15.80 4.96 0.33
C THR A 72 15.65 6.23 -0.53
N ALA A 73 16.69 6.59 -1.30
CA ALA A 73 16.70 7.79 -2.14
C ALA A 73 15.62 7.77 -3.24
N GLU A 74 15.19 6.60 -3.71
CA GLU A 74 14.17 6.48 -4.76
C GLU A 74 12.80 6.93 -4.27
N PHE A 75 12.50 6.80 -2.98
CA PHE A 75 11.18 7.10 -2.43
C PHE A 75 10.84 8.60 -2.45
N THR A 76 11.84 9.47 -2.44
CA THR A 76 11.64 10.93 -2.56
C THR A 76 11.10 11.36 -3.91
N LYS A 77 11.18 10.49 -4.94
CA LYS A 77 10.76 10.78 -6.31
C LYS A 77 9.27 10.51 -6.56
N PHE A 78 8.56 9.81 -5.66
CA PHE A 78 7.15 9.46 -5.86
C PHE A 78 6.20 10.66 -5.76
N GLY A 79 6.64 11.75 -5.14
CA GLY A 79 5.87 12.99 -5.06
C GLY A 79 4.50 12.78 -4.41
N ARG A 80 3.44 13.15 -5.13
CA ARG A 80 2.03 13.06 -4.69
C ARG A 80 1.26 11.90 -5.36
N ASN A 81 1.96 10.93 -5.95
CA ASN A 81 1.31 9.82 -6.66
C ASN A 81 0.85 8.75 -5.67
N ALA A 82 -0.31 8.98 -5.04
CA ALA A 82 -0.92 8.10 -4.06
C ALA A 82 -2.45 8.19 -4.10
N THR A 83 -3.16 7.17 -3.57
CA THR A 83 -4.62 7.23 -3.40
C THR A 83 -5.02 8.40 -2.50
N TYR A 84 -4.29 8.60 -1.39
CA TYR A 84 -4.52 9.69 -0.43
C TYR A 84 -3.23 10.49 -0.21
N PRO A 85 -2.86 11.38 -1.15
CA PRO A 85 -1.56 12.06 -1.11
C PRO A 85 -1.45 13.05 0.04
N ASP A 86 -2.52 13.76 0.39
CA ASP A 86 -2.49 14.74 1.49
C ASP A 86 -2.34 14.05 2.85
N TYR A 87 -3.01 12.92 3.06
CA TYR A 87 -2.83 12.11 4.27
C TYR A 87 -1.39 11.60 4.41
N MET A 88 -0.81 11.06 3.34
CA MET A 88 0.60 10.62 3.35
C MET A 88 1.56 11.77 3.70
N LEU A 89 1.33 12.97 3.15
CA LEU A 89 2.17 14.14 3.44
C LEU A 89 1.97 14.64 4.87
N GLU A 90 0.75 14.64 5.39
CA GLU A 90 0.47 14.95 6.80
C GLU A 90 1.29 14.04 7.73
N ILE A 91 1.24 12.72 7.52
CA ILE A 91 2.04 11.76 8.31
C ILE A 91 3.55 12.06 8.22
N SER A 92 4.05 12.53 7.08
CA SER A 92 5.47 12.87 6.93
C SER A 92 5.91 14.06 7.79
N GLU A 93 4.96 14.85 8.28
CA GLU A 93 5.19 16.02 9.12
C GLU A 93 4.87 15.78 10.61
N ASP A 94 4.19 14.69 10.96
CA ASP A 94 3.75 14.38 12.34
C ASP A 94 4.88 14.44 13.38
N PHE A 95 6.07 13.94 13.02
CA PHE A 95 7.22 13.97 13.94
C PHE A 95 7.62 15.39 14.33
N ASN A 96 7.53 16.35 13.41
CA ASN A 96 7.86 17.74 13.71
C ASN A 96 6.91 18.36 14.76
N ALA A 97 5.67 17.88 14.83
CA ALA A 97 4.66 18.41 15.74
C ALA A 97 4.78 17.85 17.17
N CYS A 98 5.15 16.58 17.35
CA CYS A 98 5.10 15.92 18.66
C CYS A 98 6.44 15.31 19.14
N GLY A 99 7.41 15.07 18.25
CA GLY A 99 8.79 14.71 18.62
C GLY A 99 8.95 13.42 19.44
N SER A 100 7.97 12.51 19.40
CA SER A 100 7.94 11.29 20.22
C SER A 100 7.75 10.02 19.40
N LYS A 101 7.94 8.85 20.02
CA LYS A 101 7.69 7.55 19.37
C LYS A 101 6.26 7.40 18.85
N PHE A 102 5.29 8.07 19.47
CA PHE A 102 3.89 8.06 19.04
C PHE A 102 3.72 8.64 17.62
N CYS A 103 4.61 9.54 17.19
CA CYS A 103 4.62 10.09 15.84
C CYS A 103 5.10 9.09 14.77
N ILE A 104 5.73 7.98 15.19
CA ILE A 104 6.17 6.93 14.27
C ILE A 104 4.99 6.00 13.97
N ASP A 105 4.36 5.48 15.02
CA ASP A 105 3.09 4.76 14.99
C ASP A 105 2.52 4.75 16.42
N ALA A 106 1.19 4.79 16.54
CA ALA A 106 0.53 4.70 17.85
C ALA A 106 0.71 3.33 18.52
N ARG A 107 0.96 2.28 17.72
CA ARG A 107 1.25 0.93 18.17
C ARG A 107 2.73 0.79 18.50
N GLU A 108 3.02 0.45 19.76
CA GLU A 108 4.38 0.43 20.28
C GLU A 108 5.28 -0.57 19.52
N GLU A 109 4.73 -1.73 19.17
CA GLU A 109 5.44 -2.77 18.42
C GLU A 109 5.88 -2.30 17.03
N VAL A 110 5.06 -1.47 16.36
CA VAL A 110 5.37 -0.93 15.03
C VAL A 110 6.42 0.17 15.15
N ALA A 111 6.28 1.07 16.13
CA ALA A 111 7.28 2.11 16.38
C ALA A 111 8.65 1.50 16.75
N ASN A 112 8.65 0.46 17.59
CA ASN A 112 9.87 -0.26 17.96
C ASN A 112 10.49 -1.02 16.77
N HIS A 113 9.69 -1.56 15.86
CA HIS A 113 10.19 -2.17 14.62
C HIS A 113 10.91 -1.14 13.75
N TRP A 114 10.33 0.05 13.56
CA TRP A 114 10.97 1.15 12.84
C TRP A 114 12.29 1.58 13.48
N LEU A 115 12.32 1.76 14.79
CA LEU A 115 13.54 2.15 15.50
C LEU A 115 14.66 1.10 15.40
N LYS A 116 14.29 -0.18 15.32
CA LYS A 116 15.23 -1.29 15.25
C LYS A 116 15.73 -1.56 13.83
N PHE A 117 14.85 -1.51 12.84
CA PHE A 117 15.12 -1.98 11.49
C PHE A 117 15.15 -0.86 10.45
N GLY A 118 14.73 0.36 10.78
CA GLY A 118 14.76 1.49 9.87
C GLY A 118 13.84 1.36 8.66
N THR A 119 12.81 0.51 8.75
CA THR A 119 11.84 0.23 7.68
C THR A 119 10.55 -0.31 8.26
N TRP A 120 9.49 -0.40 7.44
CA TRP A 120 8.22 -1.06 7.79
C TRP A 120 8.36 -2.57 8.01
N ALA A 121 7.47 -3.14 8.81
CA ALA A 121 7.33 -4.59 8.96
C ALA A 121 6.61 -5.24 7.77
N GLU A 122 5.67 -4.52 7.17
CA GLU A 122 4.85 -4.96 6.05
C GLU A 122 5.01 -4.00 4.87
N PRO A 123 5.47 -4.47 3.69
CA PRO A 123 5.68 -3.66 2.50
C PRO A 123 4.43 -2.87 2.02
N PRO A 124 4.56 -1.58 1.67
CA PRO A 124 3.52 -0.84 0.98
C PRO A 124 3.25 -1.40 -0.43
N MET A 125 2.08 -1.11 -0.97
CA MET A 125 1.58 -1.63 -2.24
C MET A 125 1.45 -0.49 -3.25
N PHE A 126 2.17 -0.63 -4.36
CA PHE A 126 2.17 0.29 -5.48
C PHE A 126 1.62 -0.37 -6.74
N ILE A 127 1.21 0.45 -7.70
CA ILE A 127 0.79 0.03 -9.04
C ILE A 127 1.41 0.94 -10.10
N GLU A 128 1.68 0.40 -11.27
CA GLU A 128 2.06 1.21 -12.43
C GLU A 128 0.94 2.18 -12.82
N ARG A 129 1.28 3.47 -12.97
CA ARG A 129 0.30 4.53 -13.29
C ARG A 129 -0.38 4.32 -14.64
N SER A 130 0.29 3.68 -15.59
CA SER A 130 -0.23 3.30 -16.90
C SER A 130 -1.47 2.40 -16.83
N LEU A 131 -1.61 1.62 -15.74
CA LEU A 131 -2.77 0.75 -15.50
C LEU A 131 -3.99 1.53 -15.00
N ILE A 132 -3.76 2.67 -14.33
CA ILE A 132 -4.81 3.56 -13.83
C ILE A 132 -5.23 4.52 -14.95
N ILE A 133 -4.25 5.22 -15.53
CA ILE A 133 -4.43 6.26 -16.54
C ILE A 133 -3.56 5.90 -17.75
N PRO A 134 -4.16 5.59 -18.92
CA PRO A 134 -3.40 5.25 -20.11
C PRO A 134 -2.40 6.35 -20.51
N GLY A 135 -1.15 5.95 -20.78
CA GLY A 135 -0.07 6.86 -21.19
C GLY A 135 0.70 7.51 -20.05
N GLU A 136 0.26 7.39 -18.80
CA GLU A 136 1.03 7.83 -17.63
C GLU A 136 2.17 6.86 -17.31
N SER A 137 3.21 7.37 -16.64
CA SER A 137 4.37 6.60 -16.22
C SER A 137 4.66 6.77 -14.73
N GLY A 138 5.47 5.88 -14.17
CA GLY A 138 5.81 5.86 -12.75
C GLY A 138 4.87 5.00 -11.91
N LEU A 139 5.08 5.02 -10.60
CA LEU A 139 4.31 4.25 -9.63
C LEU A 139 3.31 5.14 -8.88
N HIS A 140 2.20 4.54 -8.50
CA HIS A 140 1.16 5.11 -7.65
C HIS A 140 1.02 4.28 -6.38
N LEU A 141 1.08 4.91 -5.22
CA LEU A 141 0.87 4.24 -3.94
C LEU A 141 -0.62 3.91 -3.79
N MET A 142 -0.95 2.62 -3.81
CA MET A 142 -2.31 2.15 -3.53
C MET A 142 -2.56 2.18 -2.04
N GLU A 143 -1.72 1.49 -1.26
CA GLU A 143 -1.81 1.42 0.20
C GLU A 143 -0.41 1.39 0.82
N GLY A 144 -0.29 1.96 2.02
CA GLY A 144 0.90 2.13 2.82
C GLY A 144 1.16 3.59 3.10
N HIS A 145 0.12 4.44 3.07
CA HIS A 145 0.24 5.89 3.21
C HIS A 145 0.96 6.30 4.49
N THR A 146 0.61 5.68 5.62
CA THR A 146 1.33 5.89 6.88
C THR A 146 2.77 5.42 6.78
N ARG A 147 3.02 4.23 6.22
CA ARG A 147 4.37 3.65 6.07
C ARG A 147 5.29 4.54 5.21
N LEU A 148 4.80 5.01 4.07
CA LEU A 148 5.57 5.89 3.20
C LEU A 148 5.71 7.30 3.80
N GLY A 149 4.65 7.84 4.41
CA GLY A 149 4.69 9.10 5.15
C GLY A 149 5.76 9.08 6.25
N THR A 150 5.78 8.04 7.10
CA THR A 150 6.79 7.83 8.13
C THR A 150 8.20 7.76 7.54
N LEU A 151 8.40 7.06 6.41
CA LEU A 151 9.70 7.02 5.73
C LEU A 151 10.14 8.42 5.28
N LEU A 152 9.25 9.17 4.62
CA LEU A 152 9.55 10.52 4.14
C LEU A 152 9.86 11.48 5.30
N GLY A 153 9.09 11.38 6.39
CA GLY A 153 9.37 12.12 7.63
C GLY A 153 10.70 11.73 8.25
N ALA A 154 11.04 10.44 8.29
CA ALA A 154 12.31 9.95 8.81
C ALA A 154 13.50 10.44 7.98
N ILE A 155 13.37 10.50 6.64
CA ILE A 155 14.38 11.09 5.75
C ILE A 155 14.60 12.57 6.10
N LYS A 156 13.51 13.32 6.30
CA LYS A 156 13.53 14.77 6.54
C LYS A 156 14.07 15.12 7.94
N TYR A 157 13.56 14.44 8.96
CA TYR A 157 13.78 14.79 10.38
C TYR A 157 14.76 13.88 11.11
N LYS A 158 15.21 12.79 10.48
CA LYS A 158 16.25 11.88 11.00
C LYS A 158 15.95 11.30 12.39
N PHE A 159 14.67 11.03 12.67
CA PHE A 159 14.26 10.47 13.96
C PHE A 159 14.47 8.96 14.10
N VAL A 160 14.77 8.28 12.99
CA VAL A 160 15.09 6.84 12.91
C VAL A 160 16.31 6.68 12.01
N GLN A 161 17.21 5.75 12.38
CA GLN A 161 18.25 5.28 11.47
C GLN A 161 17.61 4.37 10.41
N LEU A 162 17.53 4.86 9.18
CA LEU A 162 16.89 4.13 8.07
C LEU A 162 17.75 2.96 7.57
N ALA A 163 17.08 1.90 7.12
CA ALA A 163 17.71 0.90 6.28
C ALA A 163 18.08 1.50 4.91
N ASP A 164 19.12 0.99 4.25
CA ASP A 164 19.55 1.46 2.93
C ASP A 164 18.52 1.18 1.82
N THR A 165 17.66 0.19 2.07
CA THR A 165 16.71 -0.33 1.09
C THR A 165 15.42 -0.78 1.75
N HIS A 166 14.31 -0.66 1.03
CA HIS A 166 12.99 -1.00 1.51
C HIS A 166 12.21 -1.83 0.49
N GLU A 167 11.45 -2.79 0.98
CA GLU A 167 10.63 -3.67 0.17
C GLU A 167 9.26 -3.06 -0.14
N LEU A 168 8.75 -3.23 -1.35
CA LEU A 168 7.38 -2.85 -1.72
C LEU A 168 6.80 -3.87 -2.71
N TYR A 169 5.47 -3.98 -2.71
CA TYR A 169 4.77 -4.69 -3.77
C TYR A 169 4.51 -3.75 -4.94
N ILE A 170 4.69 -4.22 -6.17
CA ILE A 170 4.33 -3.50 -7.39
C ILE A 170 3.37 -4.35 -8.21
N ALA A 171 2.21 -3.79 -8.53
CA ALA A 171 1.32 -4.28 -9.56
C ALA A 171 1.74 -3.76 -10.94
N SER A 172 1.93 -4.69 -11.87
CA SER A 172 2.19 -4.43 -13.29
C SER A 172 1.32 -5.35 -14.16
N GLN A 173 1.31 -5.11 -15.47
CA GLN A 173 0.66 -6.02 -16.41
C GLN A 173 1.46 -7.33 -16.52
N LYS A 174 0.77 -8.48 -16.49
CA LYS A 174 1.35 -9.81 -16.79
C LYS A 174 1.93 -9.90 -18.21
#